data_AF-A0A1B8V9J6-F1
#
_entry.id   AF-A0A1B8V9J6-F1
#
_cell.length_a   1.000
_cell.length_b   1.000
_cell.length_c   1.000
_cell.angle_alpha   90.00
_cell.angle_beta   90.00
_cell.angle_gamma   90.00
#
_symmetry.space_group_name_H-M   'P 1'
#
loop_
_entity.id
_entity.type
_entity.pdbx_description
1 polymer ?
#
loop_
_entity_poly.entity_id
_entity_poly.type
_entity_poly.pdbx_seq_one_letter_code
_entity_poly.pdbx_strand_id
1 'polypeptide(L)' 'MSNLKEFIDIAGGVPAVAKACGISDRAVYKWLATCSLPRTEYTGETNYAEAIAGLASQRGAAVDAATLRANAAPGRTAA' A
#
# COMPACT_ATOMS: atom_id res chain seq x y z
N MET A 1 12.40 -9.78 3.50
CA MET A 1 12.14 -8.53 2.74
C MET A 1 10.65 -8.50 2.44
N SER A 2 9.85 -7.82 3.28
CA SER A 2 8.41 -7.72 3.06
C SER A 2 8.13 -6.71 1.96
N ASN A 3 7.43 -7.14 0.92
CA ASN A 3 7.18 -6.35 -0.28
C ASN A 3 5.79 -5.70 -0.20
N LEU A 4 5.59 -4.59 -0.92
CA LEU A 4 4.28 -3.90 -1.01
C LEU A 4 3.13 -4.86 -1.37
N LYS A 5 3.40 -5.89 -2.19
CA LYS A 5 2.45 -6.93 -2.55
C LYS A 5 1.90 -7.70 -1.34
N GLU A 6 2.76 -8.05 -0.38
CA GLU A 6 2.38 -8.82 0.80
C GLU A 6 1.41 -8.03 1.69
N PHE A 7 1.68 -6.74 1.90
CA PHE A 7 0.77 -5.85 2.62
C PHE A 7 -0.60 -5.72 1.93
N ILE A 8 -0.61 -5.61 0.60
CA ILE A 8 -1.85 -5.53 -0.18
C ILE A 8 -2.63 -6.85 -0.10
N ASP A 9 -1.95 -7.99 -0.15
CA ASP A 9 -2.58 -9.31 -0.03
C ASP A 9 -3.25 -9.49 1.35
N ILE A 10 -2.52 -9.16 2.42
CA ILE A 10 -3.02 -9.15 3.80
C ILE A 10 -4.23 -8.24 3.96
N ALA A 11 -4.24 -7.07 3.31
CA ALA A 11 -5.37 -6.13 3.34
C ALA A 11 -6.61 -6.61 2.56
N GLY A 12 -6.57 -7.79 1.95
CA GLY A 12 -7.68 -8.35 1.17
C GLY A 12 -7.48 -8.27 -0.35
N GLY A 13 -6.26 -8.00 -0.79
CA GLY A 13 -5.86 -7.95 -2.19
C GLY A 13 -6.15 -6.61 -2.87
N VAL A 14 -5.78 -6.56 -4.16
CA VAL A 14 -5.93 -5.39 -5.03
C VAL A 14 -7.35 -4.78 -5.02
N PRO A 15 -8.44 -5.54 -5.23
CA PRO A 15 -9.77 -4.94 -5.30
C PRO A 15 -10.27 -4.37 -3.97
N ALA A 16 -9.88 -4.97 -2.83
CA ALA A 16 -10.23 -4.44 -1.52
C ALA A 16 -9.50 -3.11 -1.25
N VAL A 17 -8.20 -3.06 -1.54
CA VAL A 17 -7.38 -1.86 -1.40
C VAL A 17 -7.87 -0.75 -2.34
N ALA A 18 -8.14 -1.06 -3.61
CA ALA A 18 -8.66 -0.09 -4.57
C ALA A 18 -9.97 0.56 -4.08
N LYS A 19 -10.89 -0.27 -3.58
CA LYS A 19 -12.17 0.20 -3.02
C LYS A 19 -11.98 1.08 -1.78
N ALA A 20 -11.11 0.70 -0.85
CA ALA A 20 -10.86 1.50 0.36
C ALA A 20 -10.15 2.82 0.05
N CYS A 21 -9.25 2.82 -0.94
CA CYS A 21 -8.52 3.99 -1.40
C CYS A 21 -9.33 4.86 -2.37
N GLY A 22 -10.51 4.41 -2.83
CA GLY A 22 -11.33 5.14 -3.80
C GLY A 22 -10.70 5.31 -5.18
N ILE A 23 -9.83 4.38 -5.57
CA ILE A 23 -9.07 4.42 -6.85
C ILE A 23 -9.40 3.19 -7.70
N SER A 24 -8.90 3.20 -8.94
CA SER A 24 -9.02 2.03 -9.82
C SER A 24 -8.04 0.92 -9.44
N ASP A 25 -8.44 -0.34 -9.66
CA ASP A 25 -7.57 -1.52 -9.51
C ASP A 25 -6.26 -1.37 -10.31
N ARG A 26 -6.35 -0.75 -11.50
CA ARG A 26 -5.20 -0.40 -12.36
C ARG A 26 -4.17 0.47 -11.65
N ALA A 27 -4.60 1.42 -10.81
CA ALA A 27 -3.69 2.26 -10.05
C ALA A 27 -2.92 1.44 -9.01
N VAL A 28 -3.59 0.52 -8.31
CA VAL A 28 -2.95 -0.40 -7.36
C VAL A 28 -1.98 -1.35 -8.07
N TYR A 29 -2.34 -1.88 -9.24
CA TYR A 29 -1.41 -2.67 -10.06
C TYR A 29 -0.18 -1.86 -10.48
N LYS A 30 -0.34 -0.56 -10.76
CA LYS A 30 0.80 0.31 -11.05
C LYS A 30 1.72 0.42 -9.84
N TRP A 31 1.17 0.53 -8.63
CA TRP A 31 1.98 0.54 -7.40
C TRP A 31 2.75 -0.75 -7.21
N LEU A 32 2.14 -1.90 -7.51
CA LEU A 32 2.80 -3.21 -7.48
C LEU A 32 3.91 -3.31 -8.52
N ALA A 33 3.69 -2.80 -9.74
CA ALA A 33 4.68 -2.81 -10.82
C ALA A 33 5.89 -1.91 -10.51
N THR A 34 5.68 -0.77 -9.87
CA THR A 34 6.76 0.14 -9.43
C THR A 34 7.25 -0.17 -8.02
N CYS A 35 6.69 -1.20 -7.37
CA CYS A 35 6.84 -1.50 -5.94
C CYS A 35 6.79 -0.25 -5.04
N SER A 36 5.94 0.71 -5.38
CA SER A 36 5.94 2.04 -4.75
C SER A 36 4.60 2.73 -4.79
N LEU A 37 4.29 3.46 -3.72
CA LEU A 37 3.10 4.31 -3.60
C LEU A 37 3.28 5.62 -4.40
N PRO A 38 2.17 6.28 -4.79
CA PRO A 38 2.24 7.49 -5.59
C PRO A 38 2.85 8.64 -4.78
N ARG A 39 3.44 9.61 -5.47
CA ARG A 39 4.09 10.79 -4.85
C ARG A 39 3.18 11.53 -3.86
N THR A 40 1.88 11.55 -4.13
CA THR A 40 0.84 12.18 -3.28
C THR A 40 0.83 11.64 -1.86
N GLU A 41 1.21 10.37 -1.69
CA GLU A 41 1.38 9.76 -0.37
C GLU A 41 2.48 10.51 0.38
N TYR A 42 3.64 10.66 -0.25
CA TYR A 42 4.84 11.29 0.31
C TYR A 42 4.71 12.79 0.55
N THR A 43 3.88 13.47 -0.22
CA THR A 43 3.55 14.90 -0.03
C THR A 43 2.42 15.15 0.97
N GLY A 44 1.75 14.09 1.45
CA GLY A 44 0.65 14.20 2.44
C GLY A 44 -0.69 14.60 1.82
N GLU A 45 -0.81 14.53 0.50
CA GLU A 45 -2.08 14.75 -0.21
C GLU A 45 -2.99 13.52 -0.13
N THR A 46 -2.42 12.34 0.11
CA THR A 46 -3.14 11.08 0.25
C THR A 46 -2.58 10.22 1.38
N ASN A 47 -3.44 9.39 1.97
CA ASN A 47 -3.12 8.51 3.10
C ASN A 47 -3.47 7.03 2.76
N TYR A 48 -3.00 6.55 1.62
CA TYR A 48 -3.22 5.18 1.15
C TYR A 48 -2.61 4.14 2.09
N ALA A 49 -1.44 4.43 2.67
CA ALA A 49 -0.81 3.53 3.63
C ALA A 49 -1.71 3.28 4.86
N GLU A 50 -2.40 4.33 5.34
CA GLU A 50 -3.34 4.21 6.46
C GLU A 50 -4.60 3.42 6.06
N ALA A 51 -5.14 3.66 4.86
CA ALA A 51 -6.28 2.89 4.35
C ALA A 51 -5.96 1.38 4.28
N ILE A 52 -4.76 1.03 3.79
CA ILE A 52 -4.30 -0.37 3.70
C ILE A 52 -4.09 -0.96 5.10
N ALA A 53 -3.45 -0.21 6.01
CA ALA A 53 -3.26 -0.63 7.40
C ALA A 53 -4.59 -0.84 8.13
N GLY A 54 -5.57 0.04 7.93
CA GLY A 54 -6.91 -0.08 8.48
C GLY A 54 -7.67 -1.29 7.94
N LEU A 55 -7.53 -1.60 6.65
CA LEU A 55 -8.09 -2.84 6.07
C LEU A 55 -7.43 -4.10 6.65
N ALA A 56 -6.11 -4.13 6.73
CA ALA A 56 -5.39 -5.26 7.32
C ALA A 56 -5.80 -5.48 8.78
N SER A 57 -5.94 -4.39 9.55
CA SER A 57 -6.36 -4.44 10.95
C SER A 57 -7.76 -5.00 11.12
N GLN A 58 -8.70 -4.59 10.25
CA GLN A 58 -10.06 -5.15 10.22
C GLN A 58 -10.09 -6.65 9.90
N ARG A 59 -9.04 -7.17 9.26
CA ARG A 59 -8.89 -8.60 8.93
C ARG A 59 -8.09 -9.38 9.98
N GLY A 60 -7.64 -8.72 11.04
CA GLY A 60 -6.85 -9.33 12.12
C GLY A 60 -5.33 -9.32 11.89
N ALA A 61 -4.84 -8.56 10.91
CA ALA A 61 -3.42 -8.39 10.65
C ALA A 61 -2.94 -7.00 11.05
N ALA A 62 -1.96 -6.93 11.95
CA ALA A 62 -1.34 -5.67 12.36
C ALA A 62 -0.33 -5.21 11.29
N VAL A 63 -0.80 -4.41 10.33
CA VAL A 63 0.07 -3.72 9.37
C VAL A 63 0.23 -2.28 9.84
N ASP A 64 1.48 -1.90 10.10
CA ASP A 64 1.81 -0.53 10.45
C ASP A 64 2.00 0.32 9.19
N ALA A 65 1.28 1.45 9.11
CA ALA A 65 1.28 2.33 7.95
C ALA A 65 2.65 2.96 7.69
N ALA A 66 3.41 3.30 8.74
CA ALA A 66 4.75 3.86 8.60
C ALA A 66 5.72 2.82 8.01
N THR A 67 5.61 1.58 8.48
CA THR A 67 6.38 0.44 7.95
C THR A 67 6.03 0.20 6.48
N LEU A 68 4.75 0.15 6.12
CA LEU A 68 4.31 0.00 4.73
C LEU A 68 4.86 1.14 3.85
N ARG A 69 4.73 2.39 4.29
CA ARG A 69 5.19 3.58 3.57
C ARG A 69 6.71 3.59 3.36
N ALA A 70 7.47 3.15 4.35
CA ALA A 70 8.92 2.97 4.24
C ALA A 70 9.27 1.87 3.22
N ASN A 71 8.51 0.78 3.17
CA ASN A 71 8.68 -0.30 2.19
C ASN A 71 8.25 0.09 0.76
N ALA A 72 7.30 1.02 0.62
CA ALA A 72 6.80 1.49 -0.66
C ALA A 72 7.51 2.75 -1.20
N ALA A 73 8.60 3.20 -0.57
CA ALA A 73 9.30 4.42 -0.95
C ALA A 73 9.93 4.31 -2.35
N PRO A 74 9.71 5.30 -3.23
CA PRO A 74 10.32 5.31 -4.56
C PRO A 74 11.84 5.39 -4.42
N GLY A 75 12.56 4.48 -5.07
CA GLY A 75 14.02 4.40 -4.99
C GLY A 75 14.57 3.42 -3.94
N ARG A 76 13.72 2.63 -3.27
CA ARG A 76 14.18 1.41 -2.59
C ARG A 76 14.55 0.35 -3.65
N THR A 77 15.71 0.51 -4.27
CA THR A 77 16.38 -0.57 -4.98
C THR A 77 16.68 -1.66 -3.94
N ALA A 78 16.18 -2.87 -4.18
CA ALA A 78 16.55 -4.04 -3.38
C ALA A 78 18.08 -4.09 -3.25
N ALA A 79 18.58 -3.91 -2.03
CA ALA A 79 19.96 -4.18 -1.65
C ALA A 79 20.00 -5.50 -0.88
#